data_AF-A0A2A6E6U5-F1
#
_entry.id   AF-A0A2A6E6U5-F1
#
_cell.length_a   1.000
_cell.length_b   1.000
_cell.length_c   1.000
_cell.angle_alpha   90.00
_cell.angle_beta   90.00
_cell.angle_gamma   90.00
#
_symmetry.space_group_name_H-M   'P 1'
#
loop_
_entity.id
_entity.type
_entity.pdbx_description
1 polymer ?
#
loop_
_entity_poly.entity_id
_entity_poly.type
_entity_poly.pdbx_seq_one_letter_code
_entity_poly.pdbx_strand_id
1 'polypeptide(L)'
;MSGCLLWMMTACTSLPKSGVLFDGKDTNSWETVGDVSIEEGILTLRGNQAQAVLKNGRYRDFDLSIEMRTLSGGKGWVKFHTLSDAGKGYAVAIHNDCNDNVWWRMTGSLMSVRNLTKSFVKDDEWFKMNIRVQGRSVQVRINEVPVVEYVEPAKPYRVAPNEEALLSEGTFAIVGNGSGEIQIRHIAVEVTETDPRTLEALASAALDEQNDEIIRLHQEDFPVLDYHVHLKGGLTKEAAAAQSRRLGINYAIAPNCGIGFPVSTNEQIFAYIDTMRTQPFILAMQAEGREWQTTFSQEARDRFDYIFTDAMTFTDDQGHRTRSWIKEEVFIDNEEKYMDMMLDRMCAVLEEPVDVYVNPCYLPDQMSDRYDMFWTEERMNRFVEALTKSGKALEINELYRIPNKAILMKAKAKGVKFTFGSNNVTPDVSKLSYSLQMKKELQLKAEDMYKPRMKQ
;
A
#
# COMPACT_ATOMS: atom_id res chain seq x y z
N MET A 1 41.77 5.02 58.13
CA MET A 1 40.74 4.59 57.17
C MET A 1 40.42 5.79 56.28
N SER A 2 41.00 5.83 55.08
CA SER A 2 40.73 6.89 54.09
C SER A 2 39.39 6.61 53.42
N GLY A 3 38.46 7.57 53.52
CA GLY A 3 37.21 7.56 52.77
C GLY A 3 37.44 8.06 51.35
N CYS A 4 37.21 7.20 50.36
CA CYS A 4 37.06 7.62 48.97
C CYS A 4 35.66 8.24 48.79
N LEU A 5 35.62 9.55 48.57
CA LEU A 5 34.43 10.24 48.05
C LEU A 5 34.29 9.87 46.57
N LEU A 6 33.27 9.08 46.25
CA LEU A 6 32.89 8.78 44.87
C LEU A 6 32.08 9.98 44.33
N TRP A 7 32.70 10.79 43.47
CA TRP A 7 31.99 11.82 42.71
C TRP A 7 31.22 11.15 41.57
N MET A 8 29.91 10.94 41.75
CA MET A 8 29.01 10.69 40.63
C MET A 8 28.84 11.99 39.85
N MET A 9 29.52 12.09 38.71
CA MET A 9 29.21 13.10 37.70
C MET A 9 27.89 12.71 37.04
N THR A 10 26.78 13.24 37.53
CA THR A 10 25.53 13.27 36.79
C THR A 10 25.73 14.17 35.58
N ALA A 11 25.93 13.57 34.40
CA ALA A 11 25.84 14.29 33.14
C ALA A 11 24.41 14.85 33.03
N CYS A 12 24.25 16.16 33.25
CA CYS A 12 23.01 16.87 33.00
C CYS A 12 22.75 16.85 31.49
N THR A 13 22.06 15.83 30.98
CA THR A 13 21.43 15.89 29.67
C THR A 13 20.33 16.95 29.78
N SER A 14 20.54 18.12 29.20
CA SER A 14 19.51 19.15 29.11
C SER A 14 18.27 18.55 28.44
N LEU A 15 17.08 18.81 29.00
CA LEU A 15 15.82 18.39 28.40
C LEU A 15 15.75 18.84 26.93
N PRO A 16 15.17 18.02 26.03
CA PRO A 16 14.98 18.40 24.63
C PRO A 16 14.16 19.68 24.56
N LYS A 17 14.54 20.58 23.64
CA LYS A 17 13.81 21.83 23.43
C LYS A 17 13.18 21.84 22.05
N SER A 18 11.99 22.42 21.96
CA SER A 18 11.38 22.81 20.70
C SER A 18 12.26 23.85 20.01
N GLY A 19 12.28 23.85 18.68
CA GLY A 19 13.02 24.83 17.91
C GLY A 19 13.31 24.38 16.48
N VAL A 20 14.02 25.25 15.79
CA VAL A 20 14.51 25.00 14.43
C VAL A 20 15.80 24.19 14.52
N LEU A 21 15.83 23.05 13.83
CA LEU A 21 16.98 22.15 13.75
C LEU A 21 17.82 22.40 12.49
N PHE A 22 17.23 23.01 11.46
CA PHE A 22 17.90 23.48 10.25
C PHE A 22 17.08 24.59 9.58
N ASP A 23 17.70 25.72 9.25
CA ASP A 23 17.09 26.89 8.61
C ASP A 23 17.84 27.36 7.35
N GLY A 24 18.72 26.51 6.79
CA GLY A 24 19.53 26.83 5.63
C GLY A 24 20.89 27.47 5.94
N LYS A 25 21.18 27.88 7.18
CA LYS A 25 22.45 28.59 7.45
C LYS A 25 23.66 27.67 7.55
N ASP A 26 23.57 26.65 8.39
CA ASP A 26 24.67 25.71 8.64
C ASP A 26 24.16 24.36 9.17
N THR A 27 25.06 23.38 9.21
CA THR A 27 24.84 22.04 9.76
C THR A 27 25.58 21.85 11.09
N ASN A 28 25.87 22.91 11.85
CA ASN A 28 26.65 22.80 13.08
C ASN A 28 26.01 21.85 14.10
N SER A 29 24.68 21.80 14.13
CA SER A 29 23.87 20.88 14.94
C SER A 29 23.88 19.42 14.44
N TRP A 30 24.40 19.16 13.24
CA TRP A 30 24.37 17.87 12.57
C TRP A 30 25.77 17.29 12.40
N GLU A 31 25.90 15.98 12.60
CA GLU A 31 27.04 15.18 12.21
C GLU A 31 26.75 14.59 10.83
N THR A 32 27.62 14.86 9.87
CA THR A 32 27.41 14.49 8.47
C THR A 32 28.45 13.47 8.01
N VAL A 33 28.00 12.45 7.27
CA VAL A 33 28.84 11.40 6.68
C VAL A 33 28.48 11.29 5.18
N GLY A 34 29.47 11.01 4.34
CA GLY A 34 29.28 10.90 2.89
C GLY A 34 29.18 12.26 2.18
N ASP A 35 28.50 12.29 1.03
CA ASP A 35 28.30 13.51 0.25
C ASP A 35 27.08 14.29 0.79
N VAL A 36 27.39 15.23 1.68
CA VAL A 36 26.42 16.15 2.28
C VAL A 36 26.95 17.57 2.13
N SER A 37 26.20 18.44 1.44
CA SER A 37 26.56 19.84 1.24
C SER A 37 25.44 20.78 1.64
N ILE A 38 25.78 22.06 1.81
CA ILE A 38 24.80 23.15 1.90
C ILE A 38 25.11 24.12 0.77
N GLU A 39 24.13 24.33 -0.11
CA GLU A 39 24.21 25.25 -1.23
C GLU A 39 22.95 26.11 -1.23
N GLU A 40 23.10 27.44 -1.27
CA GLU A 40 21.97 28.39 -1.32
C GLU A 40 20.89 28.19 -0.23
N GLY A 41 21.30 27.73 0.95
CA GLY A 41 20.37 27.47 2.04
C GLY A 41 19.69 26.11 2.01
N ILE A 42 20.13 25.21 1.14
CA ILE A 42 19.57 23.86 0.96
C ILE A 42 20.61 22.85 1.41
N LEU A 43 20.24 22.02 2.38
CA LEU A 43 20.99 20.82 2.76
C LEU A 43 20.71 19.72 1.73
N THR A 44 21.76 19.25 1.06
CA THR A 44 21.67 18.23 0.01
C THR A 44 22.43 16.98 0.43
N LEU A 45 21.75 15.83 0.41
CA LEU A 45 22.35 14.51 0.58
C LEU A 45 22.41 13.83 -0.79
N ARG A 46 23.60 13.40 -1.22
CA ARG A 46 23.81 12.77 -2.52
C ARG A 46 24.35 11.35 -2.40
N GLY A 47 23.83 10.46 -3.23
CA GLY A 47 24.31 9.08 -3.29
C GLY A 47 23.89 8.24 -2.08
N ASN A 48 24.44 7.02 -2.02
CA ASN A 48 23.90 5.94 -1.21
C ASN A 48 24.53 5.77 0.19
N GLN A 49 25.38 6.70 0.61
CA GLN A 49 26.08 6.71 1.90
C GLN A 49 25.99 8.09 2.60
N ALA A 50 25.17 9.00 2.08
CA ALA A 50 25.00 10.31 2.66
C ALA A 50 24.10 10.24 3.90
N GLN A 51 24.55 10.81 5.00
CA GLN A 51 23.83 10.80 6.27
C GLN A 51 24.03 12.11 7.01
N ALA A 52 22.96 12.61 7.64
CA ALA A 52 22.99 13.70 8.60
C ALA A 52 22.30 13.25 9.89
N VAL A 53 23.03 13.21 11.02
CA VAL A 53 22.51 12.84 12.34
C VAL A 53 22.53 14.06 13.25
N LEU A 54 21.43 14.36 13.94
CA LEU A 54 21.40 15.48 14.88
C LEU A 54 22.24 15.15 16.13
N LYS A 55 23.25 15.98 16.41
CA LYS A 55 24.27 15.75 17.48
C LYS A 55 23.69 15.75 18.89
N ASN A 56 22.72 16.64 19.15
CA ASN A 56 22.18 16.89 20.49
C ASN A 56 20.66 16.80 20.48
N GLY A 57 20.10 16.27 21.56
CA GLY A 57 18.66 16.14 21.76
C GLY A 57 18.22 14.68 21.83
N ARG A 58 17.34 14.39 22.79
CA ARG A 58 16.82 13.04 23.05
C ARG A 58 15.31 13.09 23.14
N TYR A 59 14.66 12.97 22.00
CA TYR A 59 13.23 13.18 21.83
C TYR A 59 12.46 11.89 22.09
N ARG A 60 11.42 11.99 22.92
CA ARG A 60 10.44 10.91 23.17
C ARG A 60 9.15 11.21 22.42
N ASP A 61 8.43 12.25 22.85
CA ASP A 61 7.21 12.73 22.20
C ASP A 61 7.51 14.05 21.47
N PHE A 62 7.09 14.15 20.22
CA PHE A 62 7.42 15.29 19.38
C PHE A 62 6.50 15.40 18.17
N ASP A 63 6.49 16.58 17.58
CA ASP A 63 5.96 16.88 16.25
C ASP A 63 7.14 17.42 15.41
N LEU A 64 7.67 16.57 14.52
CA LEU A 64 8.81 16.87 13.64
C LEU A 64 8.28 17.31 12.29
N SER A 65 8.73 18.46 11.82
CA SER A 65 8.38 19.03 10.52
C SER A 65 9.63 19.17 9.67
N ILE A 66 9.60 18.60 8.46
CA ILE A 66 10.67 18.71 7.48
C ILE A 66 10.10 19.18 6.15
N GLU A 67 10.74 20.19 5.56
CA GLU A 67 10.43 20.65 4.21
C GLU A 67 11.54 20.21 3.26
N MET A 68 11.18 19.32 2.34
CA MET A 68 12.13 18.61 1.49
C MET A 68 11.60 18.44 0.06
N ARG A 69 12.50 18.04 -0.85
CA ARG A 69 12.18 17.48 -2.15
C ARG A 69 13.19 16.39 -2.51
N THR A 70 12.81 15.51 -3.42
CA THR A 70 13.74 14.60 -4.09
C THR A 70 14.00 15.11 -5.49
N LEU A 71 15.22 14.91 -6.00
CA LEU A 71 15.45 14.94 -7.44
C LEU A 71 15.39 13.51 -7.98
N SER A 72 15.41 13.35 -9.31
CA SER A 72 15.37 12.03 -9.94
C SER A 72 16.39 11.05 -9.32
N GLY A 73 15.90 9.89 -8.87
CA GLY A 73 16.70 8.86 -8.20
C GLY A 73 17.00 9.12 -6.72
N GLY A 74 16.50 10.23 -6.16
CA GLY A 74 16.59 10.57 -4.73
C GLY A 74 15.76 9.62 -3.89
N LYS A 75 16.43 8.86 -3.00
CA LYS A 75 15.80 7.85 -2.14
C LYS A 75 16.50 7.85 -0.79
N GLY A 76 15.75 7.55 0.27
CA GLY A 76 16.28 7.53 1.62
C GLY A 76 15.21 7.36 2.68
N TRP A 77 15.52 7.82 3.89
CA TRP A 77 14.57 7.83 4.99
C TRP A 77 14.95 8.84 6.09
N VAL A 78 13.92 9.25 6.84
CA VAL A 78 14.06 9.98 8.10
C VAL A 78 13.96 8.98 9.25
N LYS A 79 15.02 8.84 10.05
CA LYS A 79 15.00 8.06 11.28
C LYS A 79 14.62 8.90 12.48
N PHE A 80 13.90 8.32 13.43
CA PHE A 80 13.62 8.90 14.74
C PHE A 80 13.71 7.85 15.85
N HIS A 81 13.92 8.30 17.09
CA HIS A 81 14.29 7.44 18.23
C HIS A 81 15.54 6.59 17.98
N THR A 82 16.34 6.96 16.97
CA THR A 82 17.58 6.27 16.63
C THR A 82 18.70 6.70 17.57
N LEU A 83 19.70 5.84 17.68
CA LEU A 83 21.05 6.21 18.09
C LEU A 83 21.89 6.38 16.81
N SER A 84 23.11 6.90 16.92
CA SER A 84 23.98 7.16 15.77
C SER A 84 24.30 5.88 14.94
N ASP A 85 24.10 4.69 15.51
CA ASP A 85 24.16 3.38 14.85
C ASP A 85 22.78 2.92 14.32
N ALA A 86 22.79 2.33 13.12
CA ALA A 86 21.64 2.29 12.23
C ALA A 86 20.46 1.35 12.62
N GLY A 87 20.48 0.67 13.77
CA GLY A 87 19.45 -0.33 14.14
C GLY A 87 18.23 0.23 14.87
N LYS A 88 18.45 1.15 15.82
CA LYS A 88 17.40 1.58 16.76
C LYS A 88 16.36 2.51 16.13
N GLY A 89 15.10 2.36 16.57
CA GLY A 89 14.01 3.29 16.28
C GLY A 89 13.37 3.05 14.91
N TYR A 90 12.52 3.97 14.49
CA TYR A 90 11.78 3.84 13.24
C TYR A 90 12.40 4.68 12.12
N ALA A 91 12.04 4.32 10.88
CA ALA A 91 12.38 5.03 9.67
C ALA A 91 11.12 5.35 8.86
N VAL A 92 11.02 6.58 8.36
CA VAL A 92 9.99 7.02 7.42
C VAL A 92 10.62 7.19 6.05
N ALA A 93 10.12 6.46 5.05
CA ALA A 93 10.72 6.43 3.72
C ALA A 93 10.62 7.78 2.99
N ILE A 94 11.61 8.06 2.15
CA ILE A 94 11.66 9.13 1.15
C ILE A 94 11.89 8.45 -0.19
N HIS A 95 10.87 8.37 -1.03
CA HIS A 95 10.91 7.69 -2.32
C HIS A 95 9.68 8.06 -3.17
N ASN A 96 9.90 8.70 -4.33
CA ASN A 96 8.83 9.16 -5.23
C ASN A 96 8.85 8.49 -6.62
N ASP A 97 9.80 7.59 -6.85
CA ASP A 97 9.95 6.88 -8.11
C ASP A 97 8.97 5.70 -8.21
N CYS A 98 7.83 5.95 -8.86
CA CYS A 98 6.81 4.94 -9.11
C CYS A 98 7.27 3.81 -10.06
N ASN A 99 8.41 3.98 -10.75
CA ASN A 99 8.96 3.01 -11.68
C ASN A 99 9.98 2.06 -11.02
N ASP A 100 10.39 2.30 -9.77
CA ASP A 100 11.27 1.38 -9.02
C ASP A 100 10.65 -0.01 -8.83
N ASN A 101 11.49 -1.05 -8.81
CA ASN A 101 11.05 -2.43 -8.55
C ASN A 101 10.39 -2.58 -7.16
N VAL A 102 10.85 -1.84 -6.15
CA VAL A 102 10.28 -1.73 -4.81
C VAL A 102 9.33 -0.53 -4.76
N TRP A 103 8.17 -0.71 -5.38
CA TRP A 103 7.13 0.32 -5.49
C TRP A 103 6.20 0.39 -4.26
N TRP A 104 6.41 -0.45 -3.26
CA TRP A 104 5.58 -0.52 -2.05
C TRP A 104 6.23 0.12 -0.82
N ARG A 105 7.15 1.07 -1.02
CA ARG A 105 7.80 1.86 0.04
C ARG A 105 7.91 3.33 -0.37
N MET A 106 6.77 3.94 -0.65
CA MET A 106 6.72 5.33 -1.10
C MET A 106 6.90 6.32 0.07
N THR A 107 7.19 7.58 -0.26
CA THR A 107 7.38 8.67 0.71
C THR A 107 6.27 8.69 1.76
N GLY A 108 6.69 8.67 3.03
CA GLY A 108 5.78 8.63 4.19
C GLY A 108 5.53 7.24 4.77
N SER A 109 6.00 6.16 4.11
CA SER A 109 5.95 4.79 4.64
C SER A 109 6.65 4.70 5.99
N LEU A 110 5.97 4.20 7.02
CA LEU A 110 6.63 3.77 8.26
C LEU A 110 7.23 2.39 8.00
N MET A 111 8.52 2.35 7.70
CA MET A 111 9.19 1.20 7.12
C MET A 111 9.01 -0.05 7.97
N SER A 112 8.70 -1.18 7.31
CA SER A 112 8.43 -2.50 7.91
C SER A 112 7.16 -2.61 8.78
N VAL A 113 6.38 -1.54 8.93
CA VAL A 113 5.16 -1.54 9.76
C VAL A 113 3.92 -1.12 8.98
N ARG A 114 3.99 -0.01 8.26
CA ARG A 114 2.90 0.57 7.45
C ARG A 114 3.52 1.17 6.20
N ASN A 115 3.88 0.32 5.25
CA ASN A 115 4.39 0.79 3.98
C ASN A 115 3.26 1.27 3.06
N LEU A 116 3.55 2.32 2.29
CA LEU A 116 2.64 2.94 1.34
C LEU A 116 3.01 2.51 -0.08
N THR A 117 2.00 2.17 -0.87
CA THR A 117 2.18 1.80 -2.28
C THR A 117 2.05 2.97 -3.24
N LYS A 118 1.62 4.14 -2.78
CA LYS A 118 1.46 5.34 -3.61
C LYS A 118 2.14 6.53 -2.95
N SER A 119 2.92 7.29 -3.73
CA SER A 119 3.45 8.58 -3.29
C SER A 119 2.44 9.69 -3.57
N PHE A 120 2.48 10.74 -2.76
CA PHE A 120 1.64 11.94 -2.86
C PHE A 120 2.38 13.13 -3.43
N VAL A 121 3.68 12.97 -3.65
CA VAL A 121 4.60 14.04 -3.99
C VAL A 121 5.51 13.54 -5.10
N LYS A 122 5.89 14.46 -5.96
CA LYS A 122 6.72 14.16 -7.13
C LYS A 122 8.17 14.56 -6.85
N ASP A 123 9.06 14.02 -7.66
CA ASP A 123 10.40 14.60 -7.77
C ASP A 123 10.29 16.07 -8.21
N ASP A 124 11.31 16.85 -7.87
CA ASP A 124 11.46 18.28 -8.18
C ASP A 124 10.47 19.23 -7.46
N GLU A 125 9.49 18.71 -6.74
CA GLU A 125 8.49 19.49 -5.99
C GLU A 125 8.81 19.52 -4.48
N TRP A 126 8.75 20.72 -3.88
CA TRP A 126 8.87 20.88 -2.43
C TRP A 126 7.60 20.40 -1.73
N PHE A 127 7.77 19.58 -0.69
CA PHE A 127 6.69 19.11 0.15
C PHE A 127 7.07 19.14 1.62
N LYS A 128 6.03 19.13 2.46
CA LYS A 128 6.18 19.05 3.92
C LYS A 128 5.90 17.63 4.39
N MET A 129 6.88 17.01 5.03
CA MET A 129 6.71 15.79 5.81
C MET A 129 6.56 16.14 7.28
N ASN A 130 5.57 15.55 7.93
CA ASN A 130 5.36 15.67 9.36
C ASN A 130 5.35 14.29 10.01
N ILE A 131 6.18 14.11 11.03
CA ILE A 131 6.25 12.88 11.83
C ILE A 131 5.91 13.26 13.26
N ARG A 132 4.77 12.78 13.75
CA ARG A 132 4.34 13.00 15.12
C ARG A 132 4.43 11.70 15.90
N VAL A 133 5.11 11.76 17.04
CA VAL A 133 5.13 10.71 18.04
C VAL A 133 4.44 11.22 19.29
N GLN A 134 3.40 10.50 19.71
CA GLN A 134 2.65 10.80 20.93
C GLN A 134 2.44 9.51 21.72
N GLY A 135 3.26 9.30 22.75
CA GLY A 135 3.26 8.11 23.58
C GLY A 135 3.67 6.88 22.76
N ARG A 136 2.69 6.02 22.46
CA ARG A 136 2.89 4.81 21.64
C ARG A 136 2.37 4.95 20.21
N SER A 137 1.94 6.15 19.80
CA SER A 137 1.43 6.39 18.46
C SER A 137 2.45 7.07 17.55
N VAL A 138 2.43 6.69 16.27
CA VAL A 138 3.14 7.36 15.18
C VAL A 138 2.11 7.81 14.16
N GLN A 139 2.15 9.09 13.80
CA GLN A 139 1.43 9.61 12.65
C GLN A 139 2.40 10.23 11.67
N VAL A 140 2.23 9.92 10.39
CA VAL A 140 2.96 10.58 9.30
C VAL A 140 1.96 11.32 8.43
N ARG A 141 2.26 12.58 8.13
CA ARG A 141 1.49 13.41 7.19
C ARG A 141 2.39 13.94 6.08
N ILE A 142 1.86 13.98 4.87
CA ILE A 142 2.50 14.59 3.70
C ILE A 142 1.59 15.73 3.23
N ASN A 143 2.10 16.95 3.19
CA ASN A 143 1.32 18.16 2.88
C ASN A 143 0.01 18.22 3.69
N GLU A 144 0.12 18.00 5.02
CA GLU A 144 -0.99 17.99 5.98
C GLU A 144 -1.97 16.81 5.88
N VAL A 145 -1.88 15.99 4.83
CA VAL A 145 -2.72 14.79 4.64
C VAL A 145 -2.15 13.62 5.45
N PRO A 146 -2.91 12.97 6.35
CA PRO A 146 -2.45 11.79 7.08
C PRO A 146 -2.32 10.58 6.15
N VAL A 147 -1.13 9.99 6.15
CA VAL A 147 -0.79 8.83 5.30
C VAL A 147 -0.50 7.57 6.12
N VAL A 148 0.00 7.72 7.35
CA VAL A 148 0.20 6.61 8.30
C VAL A 148 -0.39 6.99 9.64
N GLU A 149 -1.10 6.06 10.26
CA GLU A 149 -1.56 6.11 11.65
C GLU A 149 -1.29 4.73 12.27
N TYR A 150 -0.40 4.69 13.25
CA TYR A 150 0.04 3.44 13.87
C TYR A 150 0.10 3.60 15.37
N VAL A 151 -0.34 2.59 16.11
CA VAL A 151 -0.19 2.50 17.57
C VAL A 151 0.60 1.25 17.87
N GLU A 152 1.78 1.43 18.47
CA GLU A 152 2.64 0.32 18.85
C GLU A 152 2.02 -0.46 20.02
N PRO A 153 1.64 -1.74 19.85
CA PRO A 153 1.08 -2.51 20.95
C PRO A 153 2.16 -2.83 21.99
N ALA A 154 1.77 -3.28 23.17
CA ALA A 154 2.73 -3.63 24.23
C ALA A 154 3.71 -4.75 23.83
N LYS A 155 3.32 -5.60 22.86
CA LYS A 155 4.12 -6.69 22.31
C LYS A 155 4.15 -6.59 20.78
N PRO A 156 4.90 -5.63 20.21
CA PRO A 156 4.96 -5.45 18.76
C PRO A 156 5.58 -6.69 18.10
N TYR A 157 5.07 -7.04 16.92
CA TYR A 157 5.62 -8.13 16.14
C TYR A 157 6.78 -7.61 15.28
N ARG A 158 8.01 -7.92 15.69
CA ARG A 158 9.25 -7.54 15.00
C ARG A 158 10.11 -8.78 14.78
N VAL A 159 10.63 -8.93 13.58
CA VAL A 159 11.55 -10.00 13.20
C VAL A 159 12.77 -9.42 12.50
N ALA A 160 13.86 -10.18 12.46
CA ALA A 160 15.10 -9.80 11.80
C ALA A 160 14.85 -9.21 10.39
N PRO A 161 15.43 -8.05 10.06
CA PRO A 161 16.38 -7.23 10.84
C PRO A 161 15.75 -6.08 11.66
N ASN A 162 14.43 -6.10 11.89
CA ASN A 162 13.66 -4.98 12.44
C ASN A 162 13.43 -5.08 13.97
N GLU A 163 14.17 -5.91 14.70
CA GLU A 163 13.94 -6.15 16.14
C GLU A 163 14.01 -4.87 16.98
N GLU A 164 14.84 -3.90 16.55
CA GLU A 164 15.04 -2.63 17.23
C GLU A 164 14.15 -1.49 16.71
N ALA A 165 13.24 -1.78 15.77
CA ALA A 165 12.24 -0.84 15.26
C ALA A 165 11.10 -0.64 16.28
N LEU A 166 11.42 0.07 17.36
CA LEU A 166 10.58 0.26 18.54
C LEU A 166 10.56 1.73 18.99
N LEU A 167 9.41 2.16 19.50
CA LEU A 167 9.25 3.47 20.12
C LEU A 167 10.00 3.47 21.45
N SER A 168 10.82 4.50 21.64
CA SER A 168 11.57 4.75 22.87
C SER A 168 11.87 6.24 22.99
N GLU A 169 13.15 6.60 22.94
CA GLU A 169 13.65 7.96 22.88
C GLU A 169 14.99 7.94 22.15
N GLY A 170 15.31 9.03 21.45
CA GLY A 170 16.55 9.15 20.68
C GLY A 170 16.62 10.43 19.87
N THR A 171 17.49 10.46 18.87
CA THR A 171 17.67 11.62 18.00
C THR A 171 17.02 11.42 16.63
N PHE A 172 17.21 12.37 15.73
CA PHE A 172 16.80 12.31 14.33
C PHE A 172 18.00 12.06 13.42
N ALA A 173 17.78 11.33 12.34
CA ALA A 173 18.74 11.21 11.25
C ALA A 173 18.04 11.24 9.90
N ILE A 174 18.76 11.69 8.88
CA ILE A 174 18.32 11.63 7.48
C ILE A 174 19.40 10.86 6.74
N VAL A 175 18.98 9.85 5.99
CA VAL A 175 19.89 8.96 5.27
C VAL A 175 19.47 8.94 3.81
N GLY A 176 20.41 9.23 2.91
CA GLY A 176 20.30 9.01 1.48
C GLY A 176 20.81 7.62 1.11
N ASN A 177 20.02 6.88 0.35
CA ASN A 177 20.39 5.55 -0.16
C ASN A 177 20.19 5.42 -1.69
N GLY A 178 19.77 6.48 -2.36
CA GLY A 178 19.51 6.53 -3.80
C GLY A 178 20.72 6.95 -4.64
N SER A 179 20.51 7.01 -5.96
CA SER A 179 21.49 7.54 -6.92
C SER A 179 21.35 9.05 -7.15
N GLY A 180 20.21 9.63 -6.74
CA GLY A 180 19.92 11.06 -6.87
C GLY A 180 20.10 11.81 -5.56
N GLU A 181 19.32 12.88 -5.40
CA GLU A 181 19.47 13.83 -4.30
C GLU A 181 18.22 13.90 -3.43
N ILE A 182 18.44 14.06 -2.12
CA ILE A 182 17.43 14.57 -1.18
C ILE A 182 17.85 15.97 -0.79
N GLN A 183 16.95 16.93 -0.99
CA GLN A 183 17.19 18.34 -0.69
C GLN A 183 16.23 18.81 0.40
N ILE A 184 16.76 19.51 1.41
CA ILE A 184 16.02 19.95 2.58
C ILE A 184 16.31 21.43 2.81
N ARG A 185 15.27 22.24 3.02
CA ARG A 185 15.44 23.68 3.31
C ARG A 185 15.06 24.07 4.74
N HIS A 186 14.29 23.23 5.42
CA HIS A 186 13.85 23.53 6.77
C HIS A 186 13.55 22.26 7.58
N ILE A 187 14.01 22.22 8.84
CA ILE A 187 13.67 21.21 9.82
C ILE A 187 13.34 21.90 11.14
N ALA A 188 12.20 21.59 11.73
CA ALA A 188 11.84 22.05 13.07
C ALA A 188 11.17 20.93 13.87
N VAL A 189 11.28 21.01 15.19
CA VAL A 189 10.64 20.08 16.12
C VAL A 189 9.90 20.84 17.21
N GLU A 190 8.70 20.40 17.52
CA GLU A 190 7.97 20.77 18.72
C GLU A 190 8.00 19.58 19.69
N VAL A 191 8.60 19.75 20.86
CA VAL A 191 8.56 18.76 21.93
C VAL A 191 7.18 18.81 22.57
N THR A 192 6.54 17.65 22.70
CA THR A 192 5.21 17.54 23.30
C THR A 192 5.26 16.65 24.53
N GLU A 193 4.21 16.69 25.34
CA GLU A 193 4.02 15.76 26.45
C GLU A 193 2.69 15.02 26.27
N THR A 194 2.73 13.70 26.36
CA THR A 194 1.53 12.87 26.30
C THR A 194 0.93 12.71 27.68
N ASP A 195 -0.33 13.10 27.85
CA ASP A 195 -1.02 12.94 29.13
C ASP A 195 -1.42 11.47 29.39
N PRO A 196 -1.58 11.06 30.67
CA PRO A 196 -1.89 9.67 31.02
C PRO A 196 -3.17 9.11 30.37
N ARG A 197 -4.22 9.93 30.16
CA ARG A 197 -5.47 9.45 29.56
C ARG A 197 -5.28 9.12 28.09
N THR A 198 -4.49 9.91 27.38
CA THR A 198 -4.11 9.62 25.99
C THR A 198 -3.33 8.30 25.90
N LEU A 199 -2.40 8.04 26.84
CA LEU A 199 -1.67 6.76 26.88
C LEU A 199 -2.60 5.56 27.07
N GLU A 200 -3.59 5.68 27.96
CA GLU A 200 -4.58 4.61 28.21
C GLU A 200 -5.49 4.36 27.00
N ALA A 201 -5.94 5.42 26.34
CA ALA A 201 -6.73 5.33 25.12
C ALA A 201 -5.95 4.65 23.98
N LEU A 202 -4.68 5.02 23.80
CA LEU A 202 -3.79 4.38 22.81
C LEU A 202 -3.57 2.91 23.12
N ALA A 203 -3.29 2.57 24.38
CA ALA A 203 -3.12 1.16 24.78
C ALA A 203 -4.36 0.32 24.48
N SER A 204 -5.56 0.89 24.65
CA SER A 204 -6.84 0.24 24.37
C SER A 204 -7.12 0.10 22.86
N ALA A 205 -6.62 1.03 22.05
CA ALA A 205 -6.82 1.04 20.60
C ALA A 205 -5.77 0.21 19.82
N ALA A 206 -4.69 -0.21 20.48
CA ALA A 206 -3.61 -0.95 19.84
C ALA A 206 -4.06 -2.32 19.32
N LEU A 207 -3.67 -2.66 18.10
CA LEU A 207 -3.95 -3.97 17.51
C LEU A 207 -3.02 -5.04 18.08
N ASP A 208 -3.55 -6.25 18.29
CA ASP A 208 -2.71 -7.40 18.65
C ASP A 208 -1.94 -7.90 17.42
N GLU A 209 -0.70 -7.41 17.28
CA GLU A 209 0.18 -7.78 16.18
C GLU A 209 0.61 -9.25 16.19
N GLN A 210 0.47 -9.98 17.30
CA GLN A 210 0.85 -11.40 17.33
C GLN A 210 -0.06 -12.26 16.45
N ASN A 211 -1.32 -11.84 16.29
CA ASN A 211 -2.34 -12.51 15.50
C ASN A 211 -2.70 -11.73 14.21
N ASP A 212 -1.93 -10.70 13.88
CA ASP A 212 -2.15 -9.90 12.67
C ASP A 212 -1.24 -10.40 11.54
N GLU A 213 -1.84 -10.92 10.48
CA GLU A 213 -1.10 -11.37 9.30
C GLU A 213 -0.59 -10.21 8.45
N ILE A 214 -1.19 -9.01 8.58
CA ILE A 214 -0.81 -7.85 7.78
C ILE A 214 0.55 -7.30 8.20
N ILE A 215 0.81 -7.18 9.50
CA ILE A 215 2.14 -6.74 9.98
C ILE A 215 3.24 -7.72 9.55
N ARG A 216 2.94 -9.01 9.45
CA ARG A 216 3.89 -10.03 8.98
C ARG A 216 4.30 -9.76 7.54
N LEU A 217 3.36 -9.38 6.67
CA LEU A 217 3.68 -8.96 5.30
C LEU A 217 4.62 -7.75 5.26
N HIS A 218 4.39 -6.74 6.10
CA HIS A 218 5.27 -5.56 6.14
C HIS A 218 6.67 -5.92 6.64
N GLN A 219 6.78 -6.83 7.61
CA GLN A 219 8.06 -7.34 8.12
C GLN A 219 8.81 -8.20 7.08
N GLU A 220 8.07 -8.92 6.23
CA GLU A 220 8.59 -9.71 5.11
C GLU A 220 8.94 -8.87 3.87
N ASP A 221 8.81 -7.54 3.93
CA ASP A 221 8.99 -6.63 2.80
C ASP A 221 8.09 -6.97 1.59
N PHE A 222 6.82 -7.23 1.86
CA PHE A 222 5.83 -7.59 0.84
C PHE A 222 4.91 -6.40 0.51
N PRO A 223 4.47 -6.23 -0.76
CA PRO A 223 3.50 -5.20 -1.13
C PRO A 223 2.12 -5.51 -0.54
N VAL A 224 1.68 -4.72 0.44
CA VAL A 224 0.36 -4.86 1.06
C VAL A 224 -0.65 -3.94 0.39
N LEU A 225 -1.35 -4.47 -0.62
CA LEU A 225 -2.37 -3.77 -1.40
C LEU A 225 -3.57 -4.69 -1.63
N ASP A 226 -4.76 -4.18 -1.34
CA ASP A 226 -6.01 -4.70 -1.87
C ASP A 226 -6.30 -4.02 -3.22
N TYR A 227 -6.27 -4.80 -4.28
CA TYR A 227 -6.41 -4.37 -5.66
C TYR A 227 -7.88 -4.27 -6.11
N HIS A 228 -8.85 -4.55 -5.24
CA HIS A 228 -10.26 -4.60 -5.64
C HIS A 228 -11.17 -4.14 -4.51
N VAL A 229 -11.23 -2.81 -4.30
CA VAL A 229 -12.08 -2.18 -3.29
C VAL A 229 -13.13 -1.28 -3.95
N HIS A 230 -14.37 -1.44 -3.48
CA HIS A 230 -15.54 -0.66 -3.88
C HIS A 230 -16.00 0.28 -2.75
N LEU A 231 -16.28 1.55 -3.08
CA LEU A 231 -16.94 2.49 -2.16
C LEU A 231 -18.47 2.25 -2.13
N LYS A 232 -18.88 1.07 -1.63
CA LYS A 232 -20.27 0.61 -1.59
C LYS A 232 -20.68 0.17 -0.19
N GLY A 233 -21.98 -0.11 -0.01
CA GLY A 233 -22.53 -0.60 1.25
C GLY A 233 -22.51 0.43 2.40
N GLY A 234 -22.19 1.69 2.12
CA GLY A 234 -21.97 2.75 3.12
C GLY A 234 -20.50 3.12 3.36
N LEU A 235 -19.55 2.49 2.66
CA LEU A 235 -18.14 2.86 2.73
C LEU A 235 -17.88 4.20 2.03
N THR A 236 -17.54 5.24 2.80
CA THR A 236 -17.07 6.51 2.23
C THR A 236 -15.57 6.46 1.94
N LYS A 237 -15.07 7.37 1.10
CA LYS A 237 -13.63 7.48 0.82
C LYS A 237 -12.82 7.84 2.08
N GLU A 238 -13.36 8.65 2.99
CA GLU A 238 -12.72 9.00 4.26
C GLU A 238 -12.66 7.79 5.20
N ALA A 239 -13.74 7.01 5.27
CA ALA A 239 -13.79 5.79 6.07
C ALA A 239 -12.83 4.73 5.51
N ALA A 240 -12.75 4.57 4.18
CA ALA A 240 -11.78 3.70 3.53
C ALA A 240 -10.33 4.14 3.83
N ALA A 241 -10.03 5.44 3.79
CA ALA A 241 -8.69 5.95 4.07
C ALA A 241 -8.29 5.73 5.54
N ALA A 242 -9.21 5.98 6.48
CA ALA A 242 -8.99 5.70 7.90
C ALA A 242 -8.79 4.20 8.16
N GLN A 243 -9.58 3.35 7.51
CA GLN A 243 -9.47 1.90 7.62
C GLN A 243 -8.13 1.39 7.06
N SER A 244 -7.73 1.86 5.88
CA SER A 244 -6.45 1.55 5.24
C SER A 244 -5.26 1.85 6.16
N ARG A 245 -5.20 3.06 6.74
CA ARG A 245 -4.13 3.45 7.68
C ARG A 245 -4.12 2.60 8.94
N ARG A 246 -5.29 2.37 9.55
CA ARG A 246 -5.45 1.56 10.76
C ARG A 246 -4.97 0.12 10.54
N LEU A 247 -5.42 -0.51 9.46
CA LEU A 247 -5.12 -1.91 9.15
C LEU A 247 -3.73 -2.10 8.53
N GLY A 248 -3.16 -1.06 7.93
CA GLY A 248 -1.93 -1.17 7.15
C GLY A 248 -2.12 -1.88 5.81
N ILE A 249 -3.31 -1.80 5.22
CA ILE A 249 -3.62 -2.35 3.90
C ILE A 249 -3.86 -1.16 2.97
N ASN A 250 -3.04 -0.98 1.93
CA ASN A 250 -3.29 0.03 0.91
C ASN A 250 -4.51 -0.40 0.07
N TYR A 251 -5.29 0.55 -0.44
CA TYR A 251 -6.47 0.25 -1.25
C TYR A 251 -6.35 0.81 -2.66
N ALA A 252 -6.67 -0.03 -3.64
CA ALA A 252 -7.03 0.39 -4.97
C ALA A 252 -8.55 0.51 -5.08
N ILE A 253 -9.05 1.72 -5.25
CA ILE A 253 -10.49 1.98 -5.32
C ILE A 253 -10.93 1.93 -6.78
N ALA A 254 -11.95 1.12 -7.05
CA ALA A 254 -12.49 0.91 -8.39
C ALA A 254 -13.98 1.24 -8.44
N PRO A 255 -14.43 2.28 -9.17
CA PRO A 255 -15.83 2.39 -9.54
C PRO A 255 -16.16 1.37 -10.63
N ASN A 256 -17.40 0.89 -10.64
CA ASN A 256 -17.93 0.09 -11.75
C ASN A 256 -18.28 1.01 -12.91
N CYS A 257 -17.59 0.80 -14.02
CA CYS A 257 -17.67 1.62 -15.21
C CYS A 257 -18.23 0.82 -16.39
N GLY A 258 -19.45 1.12 -16.80
CA GLY A 258 -20.10 0.48 -17.94
C GLY A 258 -21.57 0.88 -18.09
N ILE A 259 -22.22 0.38 -19.14
CA ILE A 259 -23.63 0.68 -19.42
C ILE A 259 -24.51 0.08 -18.31
N GLY A 260 -25.25 0.94 -17.61
CA GLY A 260 -26.13 0.55 -16.50
C GLY A 260 -25.44 0.49 -15.13
N PHE A 261 -24.18 0.94 -15.04
CA PHE A 261 -23.41 1.01 -13.80
C PHE A 261 -23.30 2.46 -13.30
N PRO A 262 -22.85 2.69 -12.04
CA PRO A 262 -22.76 4.03 -11.45
C PRO A 262 -21.95 5.05 -12.27
N VAL A 263 -20.93 4.58 -13.01
CA VAL A 263 -20.17 5.40 -13.96
C VAL A 263 -20.39 4.85 -15.36
N SER A 264 -20.87 5.69 -16.28
CA SER A 264 -21.31 5.28 -17.61
C SER A 264 -20.90 6.24 -18.74
N THR A 265 -20.28 7.38 -18.42
CA THR A 265 -19.74 8.33 -19.40
C THR A 265 -18.33 8.80 -19.04
N ASN A 266 -17.61 9.40 -20.00
CA ASN A 266 -16.29 9.98 -19.78
C ASN A 266 -16.31 11.11 -18.74
N GLU A 267 -17.34 11.97 -18.78
CA GLU A 267 -17.51 13.09 -17.84
C GLU A 267 -17.66 12.60 -16.41
N GLN A 268 -18.37 11.49 -16.21
CA GLN A 268 -18.51 10.86 -14.90
C GLN A 268 -17.18 10.26 -14.41
N ILE A 269 -16.35 9.69 -15.30
CA ILE A 269 -14.98 9.25 -14.95
C ILE A 269 -14.17 10.45 -14.46
N PHE A 270 -14.12 11.54 -15.23
CA PHE A 270 -13.32 12.70 -14.86
C PHE A 270 -13.77 13.31 -13.53
N ALA A 271 -15.08 13.48 -13.35
CA ALA A 271 -15.65 13.95 -12.10
C ALA A 271 -15.28 13.04 -10.91
N TYR A 272 -15.39 11.72 -11.09
CA TYR A 272 -15.00 10.76 -10.07
C TYR A 272 -13.53 10.90 -9.67
N ILE A 273 -12.62 10.88 -10.66
CA ILE A 273 -11.17 11.02 -10.42
C ILE A 273 -10.85 12.31 -9.65
N ASP A 274 -11.46 13.43 -10.04
CA ASP A 274 -11.23 14.71 -9.36
C ASP A 274 -11.65 14.67 -7.89
N THR A 275 -12.75 13.98 -7.55
CA THR A 275 -13.15 13.81 -6.14
C THR A 275 -12.17 12.98 -5.32
N MET A 276 -11.39 12.11 -5.97
CA MET A 276 -10.49 11.15 -5.34
C MET A 276 -9.08 11.69 -5.12
N ARG A 277 -8.69 12.80 -5.79
CA ARG A 277 -7.34 13.41 -5.69
C ARG A 277 -6.90 13.79 -4.27
N THR A 278 -7.83 13.89 -3.34
CA THR A 278 -7.56 14.26 -1.94
C THR A 278 -7.15 13.08 -1.06
N GLN A 279 -7.18 11.85 -1.58
CA GLN A 279 -6.95 10.64 -0.80
C GLN A 279 -5.83 9.75 -1.40
N PRO A 280 -5.11 8.97 -0.55
CA PRO A 280 -3.99 8.08 -0.92
C PRO A 280 -4.23 6.98 -1.94
N PHE A 281 -5.38 6.90 -2.57
CA PHE A 281 -5.78 5.66 -3.24
C PHE A 281 -5.06 5.48 -4.57
N ILE A 282 -4.69 4.24 -4.85
CA ILE A 282 -4.51 3.80 -6.23
C ILE A 282 -5.91 3.80 -6.85
N LEU A 283 -6.05 4.37 -8.04
CA LEU A 283 -7.35 4.49 -8.71
C LEU A 283 -7.40 3.46 -9.82
N ALA A 284 -8.29 2.49 -9.68
CA ALA A 284 -8.53 1.46 -10.70
C ALA A 284 -9.87 1.69 -11.37
N MET A 285 -10.08 1.08 -12.53
CA MET A 285 -11.40 1.01 -13.18
C MET A 285 -11.84 -0.45 -13.23
N GLN A 286 -13.02 -0.77 -12.68
CA GLN A 286 -13.69 -2.00 -13.03
C GLN A 286 -14.46 -1.76 -14.33
N ALA A 287 -13.95 -2.30 -15.43
CA ALA A 287 -14.62 -2.28 -16.71
C ALA A 287 -15.75 -3.31 -16.73
N GLU A 288 -16.97 -2.85 -16.98
CA GLU A 288 -18.20 -3.64 -16.87
C GLU A 288 -18.90 -3.82 -18.21
N GLY A 289 -19.44 -5.03 -18.42
CA GLY A 289 -20.00 -5.43 -19.72
C GLY A 289 -18.93 -5.49 -20.80
N ARG A 290 -19.30 -5.82 -22.04
CA ARG A 290 -18.35 -5.96 -23.17
C ARG A 290 -18.20 -4.68 -23.99
N GLU A 291 -19.12 -3.73 -23.77
CA GLU A 291 -19.25 -2.47 -24.49
C GLU A 291 -18.37 -1.35 -23.93
N TRP A 292 -17.71 -1.56 -22.79
CA TRP A 292 -16.90 -0.55 -22.11
C TRP A 292 -15.83 0.07 -23.00
N GLN A 293 -15.24 -0.73 -23.90
CA GLN A 293 -14.17 -0.31 -24.82
C GLN A 293 -14.63 0.80 -25.78
N THR A 294 -15.90 0.76 -26.20
CA THR A 294 -16.50 1.78 -27.06
C THR A 294 -17.23 2.87 -26.25
N THR A 295 -17.59 2.56 -25.01
CA THR A 295 -18.27 3.51 -24.10
C THR A 295 -17.32 4.60 -23.62
N PHE A 296 -16.08 4.22 -23.29
CA PHE A 296 -15.09 5.14 -22.71
C PHE A 296 -13.94 5.42 -23.66
N SER A 297 -13.58 6.70 -23.79
CA SER A 297 -12.43 7.09 -24.59
C SER A 297 -11.14 6.54 -23.99
N GLN A 298 -10.09 6.39 -24.81
CA GLN A 298 -8.77 6.04 -24.29
C GLN A 298 -8.28 7.06 -23.26
N GLU A 299 -8.53 8.35 -23.48
CA GLU A 299 -8.16 9.40 -22.51
C GLU A 299 -8.81 9.18 -21.15
N ALA A 300 -10.10 8.84 -21.10
CA ALA A 300 -10.81 8.60 -19.85
C ALA A 300 -10.25 7.36 -19.13
N ARG A 301 -10.00 6.28 -19.89
CA ARG A 301 -9.40 5.05 -19.37
C ARG A 301 -8.00 5.27 -18.81
N ASP A 302 -7.19 6.08 -19.48
CA ASP A 302 -5.81 6.38 -19.10
C ASP A 302 -5.72 7.30 -17.86
N ARG A 303 -6.83 7.76 -17.28
CA ARG A 303 -6.84 8.47 -15.99
C ARG A 303 -6.70 7.53 -14.79
N PHE A 304 -6.95 6.23 -14.97
CA PHE A 304 -6.77 5.24 -13.92
C PHE A 304 -5.33 4.69 -13.92
N ASP A 305 -4.88 4.24 -12.75
CA ASP A 305 -3.57 3.60 -12.54
C ASP A 305 -3.53 2.19 -13.15
N TYR A 306 -4.68 1.51 -13.25
CA TYR A 306 -4.88 0.27 -14.01
C TYR A 306 -6.38 -0.02 -14.23
N ILE A 307 -6.67 -0.95 -15.14
CA ILE A 307 -8.03 -1.38 -15.48
C ILE A 307 -8.16 -2.88 -15.27
N PHE A 308 -9.30 -3.32 -14.75
CA PHE A 308 -9.60 -4.73 -14.61
C PHE A 308 -11.03 -5.06 -15.05
N THR A 309 -11.27 -6.31 -15.39
CA THR A 309 -12.60 -6.80 -15.77
C THR A 309 -12.75 -8.29 -15.43
N ASP A 310 -13.98 -8.76 -15.50
CA ASP A 310 -14.35 -10.16 -15.34
C ASP A 310 -15.27 -10.62 -16.48
N ALA A 311 -15.54 -11.93 -16.49
CA ALA A 311 -16.47 -12.55 -17.43
C ALA A 311 -17.84 -12.84 -16.79
N MET A 312 -18.26 -12.04 -15.80
CA MET A 312 -19.52 -12.24 -15.10
C MET A 312 -20.71 -11.55 -15.79
N THR A 313 -20.45 -10.61 -16.69
CA THR A 313 -21.45 -10.03 -17.61
C THR A 313 -21.14 -10.42 -19.05
N PHE A 314 -22.03 -11.19 -19.68
CA PHE A 314 -21.84 -11.71 -21.04
C PHE A 314 -23.18 -11.99 -21.75
N THR A 315 -23.12 -12.34 -23.04
CA THR A 315 -24.26 -12.87 -23.79
C THR A 315 -24.13 -14.39 -23.93
N ASP A 316 -25.15 -15.12 -23.50
CA ASP A 316 -25.18 -16.59 -23.60
C ASP A 316 -25.36 -17.07 -25.05
N ASP A 317 -25.25 -18.38 -25.29
CA ASP A 317 -25.39 -18.96 -26.64
C ASP A 317 -26.82 -18.83 -27.22
N GLN A 318 -27.81 -18.48 -26.39
CA GLN A 318 -29.20 -18.25 -26.80
C GLN A 318 -29.50 -16.75 -27.04
N GLY A 319 -28.51 -15.87 -26.83
CA GLY A 319 -28.63 -14.43 -27.05
C GLY A 319 -29.12 -13.63 -25.85
N HIS A 320 -29.24 -14.23 -24.66
CA HIS A 320 -29.63 -13.53 -23.44
C HIS A 320 -28.43 -12.79 -22.85
N ARG A 321 -28.63 -11.51 -22.51
CA ARG A 321 -27.67 -10.77 -21.68
C ARG A 321 -27.76 -11.31 -20.25
N THR A 322 -26.65 -11.85 -19.77
CA THR A 322 -26.55 -12.56 -18.50
C THR A 322 -25.61 -11.83 -17.56
N ARG A 323 -26.04 -11.65 -16.31
CA ARG A 323 -25.18 -11.36 -15.15
C ARG A 323 -25.13 -12.60 -14.29
N SER A 324 -23.98 -13.29 -14.26
CA SER A 324 -23.89 -14.64 -13.69
C SER A 324 -24.12 -14.71 -12.18
N TRP A 325 -24.10 -13.57 -11.47
CA TRP A 325 -24.44 -13.49 -10.05
C TRP A 325 -25.94 -13.28 -9.78
N ILE A 326 -26.76 -13.07 -10.82
CA ILE A 326 -28.21 -12.94 -10.70
C ILE A 326 -28.84 -14.25 -11.15
N LYS A 327 -29.34 -15.02 -10.18
CA LYS A 327 -29.89 -16.36 -10.40
C LYS A 327 -30.97 -16.38 -11.50
N GLU A 328 -31.80 -15.36 -11.57
CA GLU A 328 -32.91 -15.22 -12.52
C GLU A 328 -32.45 -14.96 -13.97
N GLU A 329 -31.19 -14.55 -14.16
CA GLU A 329 -30.59 -14.33 -15.48
C GLU A 329 -29.73 -15.51 -15.95
N VAL A 330 -29.62 -16.56 -15.13
CA VAL A 330 -28.77 -17.72 -15.39
C VAL A 330 -29.63 -18.91 -15.80
N PHE A 331 -29.56 -19.24 -17.08
CA PHE A 331 -30.30 -20.35 -17.69
C PHE A 331 -29.36 -21.54 -17.93
N ILE A 332 -29.51 -22.61 -17.15
CA ILE A 332 -28.65 -23.80 -17.21
C ILE A 332 -29.51 -25.02 -17.56
N ASP A 333 -29.55 -25.38 -18.84
CA ASP A 333 -30.21 -26.60 -19.32
C ASP A 333 -29.29 -27.83 -19.19
N ASN A 334 -27.98 -27.62 -19.38
CA ASN A 334 -26.95 -28.64 -19.28
C ASN A 334 -25.69 -28.01 -18.67
N GLU A 335 -25.30 -28.48 -17.49
CA GLU A 335 -24.23 -27.87 -16.70
C GLU A 335 -22.85 -27.96 -17.37
N GLU A 336 -22.55 -29.06 -18.09
CA GLU A 336 -21.28 -29.22 -18.80
C GLU A 336 -21.19 -28.26 -19.99
N LYS A 337 -22.26 -28.15 -20.79
CA LYS A 337 -22.31 -27.18 -21.89
C LYS A 337 -22.24 -25.74 -21.39
N TYR A 338 -22.92 -25.46 -20.27
CA TYR A 338 -22.88 -24.15 -19.65
C TYR A 338 -21.46 -23.82 -19.16
N MET A 339 -20.77 -24.79 -18.56
CA MET A 339 -19.38 -24.62 -18.13
C MET A 339 -18.43 -24.37 -19.32
N ASP A 340 -18.61 -25.08 -20.43
CA ASP A 340 -17.81 -24.87 -21.65
C ASP A 340 -18.05 -23.47 -22.22
N MET A 341 -19.30 -23.01 -22.29
CA MET A 341 -19.65 -21.64 -22.69
C MET A 341 -19.01 -20.61 -21.76
N MET A 342 -19.10 -20.79 -20.44
CA MET A 342 -18.47 -19.90 -19.47
C MET A 342 -16.96 -19.81 -19.69
N LEU A 343 -16.28 -20.94 -19.87
CA LEU A 343 -14.85 -20.96 -20.16
C LEU A 343 -14.52 -20.24 -21.48
N ASP A 344 -15.33 -20.40 -22.53
CA ASP A 344 -15.18 -19.66 -23.77
C ASP A 344 -15.26 -18.15 -23.55
N ARG A 345 -16.24 -17.68 -22.75
CA ARG A 345 -16.38 -16.26 -22.41
C ARG A 345 -15.21 -15.76 -21.57
N MET A 346 -14.76 -16.53 -20.58
CA MET A 346 -13.57 -16.20 -19.79
C MET A 346 -12.33 -16.06 -20.68
N CYS A 347 -12.10 -17.00 -21.61
CA CYS A 347 -10.98 -16.93 -22.54
C CYS A 347 -11.07 -15.73 -23.49
N ALA A 348 -12.27 -15.41 -23.99
CA ALA A 348 -12.47 -14.27 -24.87
C ALA A 348 -12.21 -12.93 -24.17
N VAL A 349 -12.68 -12.78 -22.92
CA VAL A 349 -12.45 -11.56 -22.12
C VAL A 349 -10.96 -11.30 -21.86
N LEU A 350 -10.13 -12.34 -21.83
CA LEU A 350 -8.68 -12.19 -21.70
C LEU A 350 -8.02 -11.55 -22.93
N GLU A 351 -8.72 -11.38 -24.05
CA GLU A 351 -8.20 -10.63 -25.21
C GLU A 351 -8.38 -9.11 -25.07
N GLU A 352 -9.17 -8.67 -24.09
CA GLU A 352 -9.50 -7.25 -23.92
C GLU A 352 -8.35 -6.42 -23.33
N PRO A 353 -8.33 -5.10 -23.55
CA PRO A 353 -7.23 -4.23 -23.12
C PRO A 353 -7.33 -3.84 -21.64
N VAL A 354 -7.34 -4.83 -20.76
CA VAL A 354 -7.24 -4.67 -19.30
C VAL A 354 -5.91 -5.18 -18.76
N ASP A 355 -5.54 -4.77 -17.55
CA ASP A 355 -4.32 -5.18 -16.87
C ASP A 355 -4.51 -6.43 -15.99
N VAL A 356 -5.67 -6.56 -15.36
CA VAL A 356 -5.97 -7.60 -14.36
C VAL A 356 -7.29 -8.29 -14.71
N TYR A 357 -7.31 -9.62 -14.60
CA TYR A 357 -8.53 -10.42 -14.67
C TYR A 357 -9.01 -10.75 -13.24
N VAL A 358 -10.23 -10.29 -12.90
CA VAL A 358 -10.83 -10.40 -11.56
C VAL A 358 -12.02 -11.35 -11.56
N ASN A 359 -12.50 -11.70 -10.36
CA ASN A 359 -13.52 -12.74 -10.15
C ASN A 359 -13.23 -14.02 -10.96
N PRO A 360 -11.97 -14.50 -10.99
CA PRO A 360 -11.58 -15.49 -11.96
C PRO A 360 -12.25 -16.83 -11.66
N CYS A 361 -12.61 -17.54 -12.72
CA CYS A 361 -13.18 -18.87 -12.63
C CYS A 361 -14.49 -18.94 -11.82
N TYR A 362 -15.18 -17.80 -11.65
CA TYR A 362 -16.47 -17.71 -10.98
C TYR A 362 -17.50 -18.67 -11.58
N LEU A 363 -18.29 -19.29 -10.70
CA LEU A 363 -19.46 -20.08 -11.06
C LEU A 363 -20.70 -19.49 -10.39
N PRO A 364 -21.87 -19.48 -11.07
CA PRO A 364 -23.12 -19.04 -10.48
C PRO A 364 -23.53 -19.92 -9.30
N ASP A 365 -24.38 -19.39 -8.41
CA ASP A 365 -24.85 -20.07 -7.19
C ASP A 365 -25.44 -21.46 -7.43
N GLN A 366 -26.02 -21.70 -8.61
CA GLN A 366 -26.54 -23.03 -8.99
C GLN A 366 -25.46 -24.11 -9.10
N MET A 367 -24.20 -23.74 -9.31
CA MET A 367 -23.07 -24.65 -9.61
C MET A 367 -21.90 -24.53 -8.63
N SER A 368 -21.82 -23.43 -7.87
CA SER A 368 -20.64 -23.10 -7.05
C SER A 368 -20.38 -24.07 -5.90
N ASP A 369 -21.41 -24.78 -5.41
CA ASP A 369 -21.28 -25.84 -4.41
C ASP A 369 -20.51 -27.08 -4.89
N ARG A 370 -20.38 -27.23 -6.21
CA ARG A 370 -19.67 -28.32 -6.90
C ARG A 370 -18.50 -27.79 -7.73
N TYR A 371 -17.89 -26.69 -7.28
CA TYR A 371 -16.86 -25.96 -8.02
C TYR A 371 -15.76 -26.83 -8.64
N ASP A 372 -15.14 -27.71 -7.83
CA ASP A 372 -14.02 -28.54 -8.28
C ASP A 372 -14.43 -29.65 -9.26
N MET A 373 -15.72 -30.01 -9.33
CA MET A 373 -16.24 -30.94 -10.33
C MET A 373 -16.20 -30.33 -11.73
N PHE A 374 -16.52 -29.04 -11.84
CA PHE A 374 -16.59 -28.35 -13.13
C PHE A 374 -15.22 -27.88 -13.62
N TRP A 375 -14.31 -27.51 -12.71
CA TRP A 375 -12.93 -27.13 -13.04
C TRP A 375 -12.02 -28.34 -13.21
N THR A 376 -12.27 -29.11 -14.27
CA THR A 376 -11.44 -30.26 -14.65
C THR A 376 -10.02 -29.84 -15.02
N GLU A 377 -9.10 -30.81 -15.00
CA GLU A 377 -7.70 -30.59 -15.38
C GLU A 377 -7.56 -29.94 -16.77
N GLU A 378 -8.37 -30.37 -17.73
CA GLU A 378 -8.42 -29.82 -19.08
C GLU A 378 -8.86 -28.35 -19.10
N ARG A 379 -9.97 -28.03 -18.41
CA ARG A 379 -10.51 -26.66 -18.35
C ARG A 379 -9.57 -25.71 -17.62
N MET A 380 -8.96 -26.16 -16.52
CA MET A 380 -7.94 -25.39 -15.80
C MET A 380 -6.72 -25.09 -16.69
N ASN A 381 -6.22 -26.08 -17.43
CA ASN A 381 -5.09 -25.88 -18.33
C ASN A 381 -5.43 -24.89 -19.45
N ARG A 382 -6.60 -25.05 -20.07
CA ARG A 382 -7.08 -24.14 -21.13
C ARG A 382 -7.19 -22.70 -20.65
N PHE A 383 -7.79 -22.47 -19.48
CA PHE A 383 -7.88 -21.13 -18.89
C PHE A 383 -6.51 -20.53 -18.59
N VAL A 384 -5.62 -21.28 -17.94
CA VAL A 384 -4.28 -20.80 -17.57
C VAL A 384 -3.43 -20.51 -18.81
N GLU A 385 -3.56 -21.29 -19.88
CA GLU A 385 -2.89 -21.03 -21.16
C GLU A 385 -3.36 -19.72 -21.80
N ALA A 386 -4.68 -19.49 -21.85
CA ALA A 386 -5.23 -18.24 -22.35
C ALA A 386 -4.77 -17.04 -21.50
N LEU A 387 -4.82 -17.18 -20.17
CA LEU A 387 -4.37 -16.15 -19.23
C LEU A 387 -2.88 -15.84 -19.40
N THR A 388 -2.03 -16.86 -19.51
CA THR A 388 -0.60 -16.69 -19.75
C THR A 388 -0.35 -15.95 -21.07
N LYS A 389 -1.03 -16.35 -22.15
CA LYS A 389 -0.92 -15.69 -23.46
C LYS A 389 -1.36 -14.22 -23.41
N SER A 390 -2.35 -13.89 -22.57
CA SER A 390 -2.87 -12.52 -22.43
C SER A 390 -1.91 -11.54 -21.74
N GLY A 391 -0.97 -12.05 -20.93
CA GLY A 391 -0.08 -11.23 -20.10
C GLY A 391 -0.76 -10.52 -18.92
N LYS A 392 -2.04 -10.82 -18.63
CA LYS A 392 -2.81 -10.21 -17.54
C LYS A 392 -2.46 -10.81 -16.18
N ALA A 393 -2.61 -10.01 -15.13
CA ALA A 393 -2.52 -10.52 -13.76
C ALA A 393 -3.81 -11.26 -13.35
N LEU A 394 -3.69 -12.19 -12.41
CA LEU A 394 -4.78 -13.00 -11.87
C LEU A 394 -5.11 -12.58 -10.44
N GLU A 395 -6.37 -12.27 -10.20
CA GLU A 395 -6.84 -12.02 -8.84
C GLU A 395 -6.92 -13.29 -7.99
N ILE A 396 -6.57 -13.18 -6.72
CA ILE A 396 -7.00 -14.08 -5.66
C ILE A 396 -8.12 -13.35 -4.91
N ASN A 397 -9.34 -13.80 -5.14
CA ASN A 397 -10.56 -13.09 -4.75
C ASN A 397 -11.05 -13.59 -3.38
N GLU A 398 -11.17 -12.67 -2.41
CA GLU A 398 -11.59 -12.98 -1.05
C GLU A 398 -13.07 -13.33 -0.97
N LEU A 399 -13.93 -12.54 -1.62
CA LEU A 399 -15.38 -12.64 -1.49
C LEU A 399 -15.88 -14.05 -1.85
N TYR A 400 -15.40 -14.57 -2.97
CA TYR A 400 -15.81 -15.88 -3.47
C TYR A 400 -14.82 -16.99 -3.13
N ARG A 401 -13.63 -16.64 -2.61
CA ARG A 401 -12.52 -17.57 -2.35
C ARG A 401 -12.12 -18.36 -3.61
N ILE A 402 -11.95 -17.65 -4.72
CA ILE A 402 -11.60 -18.18 -6.05
C ILE A 402 -10.34 -17.51 -6.62
N PRO A 403 -9.64 -18.15 -7.58
CA PRO A 403 -9.84 -19.52 -8.02
C PRO A 403 -9.26 -20.50 -6.99
N ASN A 404 -9.53 -21.80 -7.14
CA ASN A 404 -8.96 -22.82 -6.27
C ASN A 404 -7.41 -22.87 -6.37
N LYS A 405 -6.78 -23.52 -5.39
CA LYS A 405 -5.32 -23.65 -5.32
C LYS A 405 -4.70 -24.27 -6.58
N ALA A 406 -5.36 -25.24 -7.21
CA ALA A 406 -4.83 -25.95 -8.38
C ALA A 406 -4.62 -25.00 -9.56
N ILE A 407 -5.59 -24.12 -9.83
CA ILE A 407 -5.49 -23.08 -10.87
C ILE A 407 -4.38 -22.08 -10.53
N LEU A 408 -4.32 -21.62 -9.27
CA LEU A 408 -3.29 -20.69 -8.83
C LEU A 408 -1.87 -21.27 -8.97
N MET A 409 -1.66 -22.55 -8.64
CA MET A 409 -0.36 -23.22 -8.80
C MET A 409 0.04 -23.32 -10.27
N LYS A 410 -0.91 -23.65 -11.16
CA LYS A 410 -0.68 -23.69 -12.61
C LYS A 410 -0.31 -22.30 -13.15
N ALA A 411 -1.04 -21.26 -12.74
CA ALA A 411 -0.77 -19.87 -13.12
C ALA A 411 0.63 -19.42 -12.64
N LYS A 412 0.98 -19.70 -11.38
CA LYS A 412 2.31 -19.40 -10.84
C LYS A 412 3.41 -20.09 -11.62
N ALA A 413 3.25 -21.38 -11.95
CA ALA A 413 4.23 -22.13 -12.73
C ALA A 413 4.46 -21.56 -14.13
N LYS A 414 3.51 -20.79 -14.66
CA LYS A 414 3.61 -20.07 -15.94
C LYS A 414 4.10 -18.62 -15.80
N GLY A 415 4.43 -18.18 -14.58
CA GLY A 415 4.91 -16.82 -14.30
C GLY A 415 3.84 -15.74 -14.30
N VAL A 416 2.55 -16.12 -14.22
CA VAL A 416 1.43 -15.17 -14.08
C VAL A 416 1.59 -14.38 -12.79
N LYS A 417 1.38 -13.06 -12.85
CA LYS A 417 1.39 -12.17 -11.68
C LYS A 417 0.05 -12.20 -10.96
N PHE A 418 0.05 -11.97 -9.66
CA PHE A 418 -1.14 -12.02 -8.82
C PHE A 418 -1.55 -10.66 -8.28
N THR A 419 -2.85 -10.51 -8.02
CA THR A 419 -3.40 -9.44 -7.19
C THR A 419 -4.19 -10.05 -6.03
N PHE A 420 -4.24 -9.36 -4.89
CA PHE A 420 -5.17 -9.70 -3.80
C PHE A 420 -6.37 -8.78 -3.90
N GLY A 421 -7.59 -9.32 -3.84
CA GLY A 421 -8.80 -8.51 -3.97
C GLY A 421 -9.83 -8.88 -2.90
N SER A 422 -10.28 -7.91 -2.10
CA SER A 422 -11.41 -8.16 -1.19
C SER A 422 -12.72 -8.31 -1.93
N ASN A 423 -12.88 -7.56 -3.04
CA ASN A 423 -14.15 -7.38 -3.74
C ASN A 423 -15.29 -7.08 -2.75
N ASN A 424 -15.07 -6.10 -1.86
CA ASN A 424 -15.95 -5.87 -0.73
C ASN A 424 -17.38 -5.45 -1.16
N VAL A 425 -18.37 -5.98 -0.45
CA VAL A 425 -19.78 -5.58 -0.56
C VAL A 425 -20.28 -4.83 0.67
N THR A 426 -19.52 -4.89 1.76
CA THR A 426 -19.77 -4.20 3.04
C THR A 426 -18.75 -3.08 3.30
N PRO A 427 -19.04 -2.16 4.24
CA PRO A 427 -18.08 -1.13 4.64
C PRO A 427 -16.83 -1.62 5.38
N ASP A 428 -16.92 -2.74 6.09
CA ASP A 428 -15.76 -3.37 6.68
C ASP A 428 -15.06 -4.19 5.59
N VAL A 429 -13.90 -3.72 5.15
CA VAL A 429 -13.12 -4.33 4.08
C VAL A 429 -12.31 -5.47 4.69
N SER A 430 -12.33 -6.63 4.03
CA SER A 430 -11.67 -7.82 4.55
C SER A 430 -10.18 -7.61 4.81
N LYS A 431 -9.61 -8.40 5.71
CA LYS A 431 -8.15 -8.51 5.89
C LYS A 431 -7.50 -9.54 4.94
N LEU A 432 -8.11 -9.81 3.79
CA LEU A 432 -7.55 -10.64 2.72
C LEU A 432 -7.19 -12.08 3.17
N SER A 433 -8.01 -12.70 4.00
CA SER A 433 -7.69 -13.98 4.66
C SER A 433 -7.42 -15.14 3.68
N TYR A 434 -8.21 -15.25 2.60
CA TYR A 434 -8.00 -16.22 1.54
C TYR A 434 -6.75 -15.91 0.72
N SER A 435 -6.54 -14.64 0.38
CA SER A 435 -5.32 -14.20 -0.31
C SER A 435 -4.06 -14.53 0.49
N LEU A 436 -4.07 -14.30 1.81
CA LEU A 436 -2.96 -14.61 2.71
C LEU A 436 -2.76 -16.12 2.87
N GLN A 437 -3.84 -16.89 2.92
CA GLN A 437 -3.77 -18.35 2.88
C GLN A 437 -3.07 -18.82 1.60
N MET A 438 -3.51 -18.34 0.44
CA MET A 438 -2.93 -18.71 -0.85
C MET A 438 -1.49 -18.19 -1.00
N LYS A 439 -1.15 -17.00 -0.48
CA LYS A 439 0.24 -16.53 -0.39
C LYS A 439 1.14 -17.57 0.29
N LYS A 440 0.73 -18.07 1.45
CA LYS A 440 1.50 -19.08 2.20
C LYS A 440 1.60 -20.39 1.44
N GLU A 441 0.48 -20.90 0.95
CA GLU A 441 0.41 -22.20 0.28
C GLU A 441 1.17 -22.23 -1.05
N LEU A 442 1.19 -21.12 -1.79
CA LEU A 442 1.92 -20.97 -3.05
C LEU A 442 3.31 -20.36 -2.87
N GLN A 443 3.69 -19.99 -1.63
CA GLN A 443 4.94 -19.27 -1.33
C GLN A 443 5.12 -18.04 -2.22
N LEU A 444 4.08 -17.22 -2.35
CA LEU A 444 4.12 -16.00 -3.17
C LEU A 444 5.10 -14.99 -2.57
N LYS A 445 5.92 -14.42 -3.44
CA LYS A 445 6.89 -13.36 -3.13
C LYS A 445 6.42 -12.02 -3.69
N ALA A 446 7.05 -10.92 -3.26
CA ALA A 446 6.75 -9.59 -3.79
C ALA A 446 6.85 -9.52 -5.32
N GLU A 447 7.83 -10.22 -5.92
CA GLU A 447 8.00 -10.32 -7.38
C GLU A 447 6.85 -11.05 -8.09
N ASP A 448 6.08 -11.89 -7.39
CA ASP A 448 4.92 -12.58 -7.96
C ASP A 448 3.71 -11.64 -8.07
N MET A 449 3.75 -10.46 -7.45
CA MET A 449 2.63 -9.53 -7.40
C MET A 449 2.63 -8.57 -8.60
N TYR A 450 1.43 -8.21 -9.06
CA TYR A 450 1.26 -7.21 -10.10
C TYR A 450 1.65 -5.82 -9.59
N LYS A 451 2.50 -5.12 -10.35
CA LYS A 451 2.84 -3.72 -10.11
C LYS A 451 1.90 -2.81 -10.92
N PRO A 452 1.05 -2.00 -10.27
CA PRO A 452 0.21 -1.02 -10.97
C PRO A 452 1.06 0.01 -11.73
N ARG A 453 0.54 0.47 -12.87
CA ARG A 453 1.15 1.56 -13.65
C ARG A 453 0.74 2.90 -13.08
N MET A 454 1.26 3.18 -11.89
CA MET A 454 0.93 4.40 -11.15
C MET A 454 1.27 5.64 -11.95
N LYS A 455 0.30 6.56 -12.02
CA LYS A 455 0.47 7.88 -12.63
C LYS A 455 1.06 8.81 -11.57
N GLN A 456 2.15 9.53 -11.90
CA GLN A 456 2.73 10.55 -11.03
C GLN A 456 1.85 11.77 -10.90
#